data_AF-A0AAD9KLE3-F1
#
_entry.id   AF-A0AAD9KLE3-F1
#
_cell.length_a   1.000
_cell.length_b   1.000
_cell.length_c   1.000
_cell.angle_alpha   90.00
_cell.angle_beta   90.00
_cell.angle_gamma   90.00
#
_symmetry.space_group_name_H-M   'P 1'
#
loop_
_entity.id
_entity.type
_entity.pdbx_description
1 polymer ?
#
loop_
_entity_poly.entity_id
_entity_poly.type
_entity_poly.pdbx_seq_one_letter_code
_entity_poly.pdbx_strand_id
1 'polypeptide(L)'
;MGKGKQYFCEYCEKSFADNPTSRRNHLRGLQHQRMKNLHYESVQDAATILAVESSKNACHMFQQSGHCKFGITCKYSHMTRQQRNELEKQVGAETEARRQRQLKNQREPSLDEWLAKRAKKSPSDDRSVTDETSQRSMYCLPSWLEGITNLPPSVLPPPPEAFQDLQPLEWG
;
A
#
# COMPACT_ATOMS: atom_id res chain seq x y z
N MET A 1 37.52 8.07 30.08
CA MET A 1 36.97 9.21 29.31
C MET A 1 35.62 8.79 28.75
N GLY A 2 34.51 9.18 29.40
CA GLY A 2 33.17 8.81 28.93
C GLY A 2 32.81 9.63 27.69
N LYS A 3 32.41 8.97 26.59
CA LYS A 3 31.96 9.67 25.38
C LYS A 3 30.73 10.51 25.73
N GLY A 4 30.84 11.83 25.63
CA GLY A 4 29.71 12.74 25.79
C GLY A 4 28.61 12.38 24.81
N LYS A 5 27.34 12.40 25.25
CA LYS A 5 26.19 12.17 24.38
C LYS A 5 26.21 13.21 23.25
N GLN A 6 25.95 12.80 22.02
CA GLN A 6 25.84 13.69 20.86
C GLN A 6 24.39 13.80 20.44
N TYR A 7 23.96 15.00 20.05
CA TYR A 7 22.65 15.25 19.48
C TYR A 7 22.78 15.36 17.96
N PHE A 8 21.93 14.65 17.23
CA PHE A 8 21.82 14.73 15.78
C PHE A 8 20.50 15.41 15.40
N CYS A 9 20.58 16.39 14.51
CA CYS A 9 19.41 17.05 13.93
C CYS A 9 19.17 16.52 12.51
N GLU A 10 18.05 15.83 12.29
CA GLU A 10 17.69 15.27 10.99
C GLU A 10 17.47 16.35 9.92
N TYR A 11 16.84 17.47 10.27
CA TYR A 11 16.59 18.56 9.31
C TYR A 11 17.88 19.27 8.86
N CYS A 12 18.92 19.27 9.69
CA CYS A 12 20.17 20.00 9.42
C CYS A 12 21.35 19.10 9.10
N GLU A 13 21.18 17.78 9.24
CA GLU A 13 22.21 16.74 9.08
C GLU A 13 23.50 17.04 9.87
N LYS A 14 23.35 17.53 11.10
CA LYS A 14 24.47 17.97 11.95
C LYS A 14 24.44 17.27 13.31
N SER A 15 25.60 16.75 13.70
CA SER A 15 25.86 16.20 15.03
C SER A 15 26.66 17.20 15.88
N PHE A 16 26.23 17.43 17.12
CA PHE A 16 26.96 18.27 18.09
C PHE A 16 26.87 17.70 19.50
N ALA A 17 27.68 18.24 20.43
CA ALA A 17 27.67 17.80 21.82
C ALA A 17 26.29 18.07 22.46
N ASP A 18 25.67 17.03 23.03
CA ASP A 18 24.31 17.11 23.56
C ASP A 18 24.28 17.87 24.87
N ASN A 19 24.07 19.18 24.77
CA ASN A 19 23.79 20.03 25.90
C ASN A 19 22.42 20.74 25.69
N PRO A 20 21.58 20.83 26.74
CA PRO A 20 20.19 21.27 26.61
C PRO A 20 20.06 22.70 26.07
N THR A 21 21.01 23.58 26.40
CA THR A 21 21.03 24.97 25.91
C THR A 21 21.38 25.05 24.43
N SER A 22 22.43 24.35 23.98
CA SER A 22 22.83 24.30 22.56
C SER A 22 21.76 23.65 21.72
N ARG A 23 21.14 22.56 22.18
CA ARG A 23 20.01 21.93 21.49
C ARG A 23 18.87 22.94 21.31
N ARG A 24 18.48 23.65 22.38
CA ARG A 24 17.42 24.67 22.32
C ARG A 24 17.77 25.83 21.37
N ASN A 25 19.01 26.32 21.43
CA ASN A 25 19.47 27.40 20.57
C ASN A 25 19.54 26.96 19.09
N HIS A 26 19.97 25.73 18.83
CA HIS A 26 19.96 25.13 17.50
C HIS A 26 18.54 25.06 16.93
N LEU A 27 17.58 24.51 17.69
CA LEU A 27 16.19 24.36 17.26
C LEU A 27 15.48 25.71 17.02
N ARG A 28 15.86 26.76 17.74
CA ARG A 28 15.35 28.13 17.56
C ARG A 28 16.11 28.93 16.49
N GLY A 29 17.20 28.39 15.96
CA GLY A 29 18.01 29.06 14.97
C GLY A 29 17.28 29.18 13.62
N LEU A 30 17.49 30.30 12.94
CA LEU A 30 16.89 30.57 11.63
C LEU A 30 17.22 29.49 10.59
N GLN A 31 18.43 28.94 10.64
CA GLN A 31 18.84 27.87 9.74
C GLN A 31 18.00 26.60 9.95
N HIS A 32 17.80 26.19 11.21
CA HIS A 32 16.96 25.03 11.52
C HIS A 32 15.53 25.27 11.07
N GLN A 33 14.95 26.45 11.37
CA GLN A 33 13.60 26.79 10.96
C GLN A 33 13.42 26.76 9.43
N ARG A 34 14.40 27.30 8.67
CA ARG A 34 14.37 27.26 7.20
C ARG A 34 14.44 25.83 6.66
N MET A 35 15.40 25.03 7.12
CA MET A 35 15.54 23.65 6.69
C MET A 35 14.31 22.82 7.04
N LYS A 36 13.76 23.04 8.23
CA LYS A 36 12.51 22.43 8.68
C LYS A 36 11.36 22.80 7.74
N ASN A 37 11.17 24.08 7.42
CA ASN A 37 10.11 24.51 6.51
C ASN A 37 10.28 23.90 5.11
N LEU A 38 11.48 23.90 4.54
CA LEU A 38 11.77 23.28 3.24
C LEU A 38 11.45 21.78 3.24
N HIS A 39 11.77 21.09 4.33
CA HIS A 39 11.41 19.68 4.48
C HIS A 39 9.89 19.48 4.47
N TYR A 40 9.12 20.29 5.20
CA TYR A 40 7.67 20.20 5.18
C TYR A 40 7.06 20.63 3.84
N GLU A 41 7.68 21.56 3.12
CA GLU A 41 7.23 21.98 1.79
C GLU A 41 7.46 20.89 0.74
N SER A 42 8.56 20.14 0.82
CA SER A 42 8.88 19.10 -0.17
C SER A 42 8.02 17.83 -0.04
N VAL A 43 7.53 17.54 1.18
CA VAL A 43 6.71 16.34 1.45
C VAL A 43 5.21 16.62 1.46
N GLN A 44 4.78 17.84 1.13
CA GLN A 44 3.35 18.18 1.08
C GLN A 44 2.67 17.52 -0.11
N ASP A 45 1.50 16.93 0.15
CA ASP A 45 0.64 16.35 -0.89
C ASP A 45 0.11 17.45 -1.83
N ALA A 46 -0.10 17.09 -3.10
CA ALA A 46 -0.64 18.01 -4.11
C ALA A 46 -1.96 18.66 -3.67
N ALA A 47 -2.79 17.93 -2.94
CA ALA A 47 -4.06 18.43 -2.39
C ALA A 47 -3.85 19.55 -1.35
N THR A 48 -2.87 19.39 -0.46
CA THR A 48 -2.52 20.40 0.54
C THR A 48 -1.92 21.64 -0.12
N ILE A 49 -1.03 21.47 -1.08
CA ILE A 49 -0.44 22.57 -1.85
C ILE A 49 -1.54 23.37 -2.56
N LEU A 50 -2.47 22.67 -3.23
CA LEU A 50 -3.59 23.31 -3.92
C LEU A 50 -4.52 24.06 -2.97
N ALA A 51 -4.82 23.49 -1.80
CA ALA A 51 -5.68 24.15 -0.80
C ALA A 51 -5.03 25.44 -0.27
N VAL A 52 -3.73 25.41 0.05
CA VAL A 52 -2.99 26.59 0.52
C VAL A 52 -2.91 27.63 -0.59
N GLU A 53 -2.57 27.24 -1.81
CA GLU A 53 -2.36 28.16 -2.91
C GLU A 53 -3.66 28.75 -3.47
N SER A 54 -4.77 28.00 -3.43
CA SER A 54 -6.10 28.51 -3.80
C SER A 54 -6.67 29.50 -2.79
N SER A 55 -6.27 29.40 -1.51
CA SER A 55 -6.65 30.39 -0.48
C SER A 55 -5.90 31.72 -0.61
N LYS A 56 -4.78 31.76 -1.35
CA LYS A 56 -3.98 32.97 -1.56
C LYS A 56 -4.41 33.69 -2.82
N ASN A 57 -4.53 35.01 -2.73
CA ASN A 57 -4.68 35.85 -3.92
C ASN A 57 -3.41 35.82 -4.77
N ALA A 58 -3.56 35.88 -6.09
CA ALA A 58 -2.42 35.90 -7.00
C ALA A 58 -1.57 37.18 -6.86
N CYS A 59 -0.25 37.02 -6.92
CA CYS A 59 0.67 38.14 -6.85
C CYS A 59 0.66 38.93 -8.17
N HIS A 60 0.09 40.13 -8.14
CA HIS A 60 -0.01 40.99 -9.31
C HIS A 60 1.37 41.34 -9.92
N MET A 61 2.36 41.64 -9.08
CA MET A 61 3.71 41.99 -9.53
C MET A 61 4.40 40.81 -10.23
N PHE A 62 4.27 39.60 -9.68
CA PHE A 62 4.84 38.40 -10.28
C PHE A 62 4.11 38.03 -11.58
N GLN A 63 2.78 38.16 -11.62
CA GLN A 63 2.01 37.88 -12.83
C GLN A 63 2.29 38.85 -13.97
N GLN A 64 2.56 40.13 -13.65
CA GLN A 64 2.84 41.15 -14.67
C GLN A 64 4.29 41.14 -15.15
N SER A 65 5.25 41.02 -14.22
CA SER A 65 6.67 41.22 -14.53
C SER A 65 7.50 39.93 -14.51
N GLY A 66 6.94 38.81 -14.04
CA GLY A 66 7.66 37.56 -13.79
C GLY A 66 8.62 37.62 -12.59
N HIS A 67 8.74 38.77 -11.92
CA HIS A 67 9.63 38.96 -10.78
C HIS A 67 8.88 39.59 -9.60
N CYS A 68 9.10 39.05 -8.40
CA CYS A 68 8.54 39.60 -7.17
C CYS A 68 9.66 39.99 -6.21
N LYS A 69 9.63 41.24 -5.74
CA LYS A 69 10.62 41.79 -4.79
C LYS A 69 10.65 41.03 -3.45
N PHE A 70 9.57 40.33 -3.11
CA PHE A 70 9.43 39.55 -1.87
C PHE A 70 9.88 38.08 -2.04
N GLY A 71 10.19 37.64 -3.27
CA GLY A 71 10.66 36.28 -3.54
C GLY A 71 9.73 35.19 -2.95
N ILE A 72 10.33 34.18 -2.32
CA ILE A 72 9.61 33.07 -1.66
C ILE A 72 8.83 33.50 -0.41
N THR A 73 9.15 34.66 0.18
CA THR A 73 8.46 35.17 1.38
C THR A 73 7.20 35.97 1.05
N CYS A 74 6.82 36.03 -0.23
CA CYS A 74 5.62 36.72 -0.67
C CYS A 74 4.36 36.09 -0.06
N LYS A 75 3.47 36.94 0.49
CA LYS A 75 2.16 36.51 1.03
C LYS A 75 1.21 36.00 -0.07
N TYR A 76 1.46 36.39 -1.32
CA TYR A 76 0.59 36.11 -2.46
C TYR A 76 1.08 34.92 -3.28
N SER A 77 0.14 34.27 -3.97
CA SER A 77 0.38 33.13 -4.84
C SER A 77 1.26 33.54 -6.04
N HIS A 78 2.39 32.86 -6.22
CA HIS A 78 3.24 32.98 -7.42
C HIS A 78 2.91 31.90 -8.47
N MET A 79 1.96 31.00 -8.16
CA MET A 79 1.57 29.94 -9.07
C MET A 79 0.88 30.51 -10.33
N THR A 80 1.42 30.15 -11.49
CA THR A 80 0.78 30.46 -12.78
C THR A 80 -0.55 29.73 -12.90
N ARG A 81 -1.44 30.21 -13.78
CA ARG A 81 -2.72 29.53 -14.05
C ARG A 81 -2.51 28.09 -14.51
N GLN A 82 -1.51 27.85 -15.36
CA GLN A 82 -1.21 26.49 -15.85
C GLN A 82 -0.79 25.56 -14.72
N GLN A 83 0.10 26.00 -13.82
CA GLN A 83 0.54 25.17 -12.69
C GLN A 83 -0.61 24.87 -11.72
N ARG A 84 -1.52 25.83 -11.48
CA ARG A 84 -2.72 25.60 -10.66
C ARG A 84 -3.63 24.54 -11.29
N ASN A 85 -3.92 24.65 -12.58
CA ASN A 85 -4.77 23.69 -13.29
C ASN A 85 -4.15 22.28 -13.31
N GLU A 86 -2.82 22.18 -13.45
CA GLU A 86 -2.13 20.89 -13.39
C GLU A 86 -2.23 20.26 -11.99
N LEU A 87 -2.06 21.05 -10.92
CA LEU A 87 -2.30 20.58 -9.55
C LEU A 87 -3.74 20.12 -9.34
N GLU A 88 -4.74 20.86 -9.83
CA GLU A 88 -6.15 20.45 -9.78
C GLU A 88 -6.38 19.11 -10.48
N LYS A 89 -5.77 18.90 -11.64
CA LYS A 89 -5.85 17.64 -12.38
C LYS A 89 -5.19 16.49 -11.62
N GLN A 90 -4.03 16.71 -10.99
CA GLN A 90 -3.35 15.70 -10.18
C GLN A 90 -4.20 15.29 -8.97
N VAL A 91 -4.75 16.27 -8.25
CA VAL A 91 -5.65 16.02 -7.11
C VAL A 91 -6.91 15.29 -7.55
N GLY A 92 -7.50 15.68 -8.69
CA GLY A 92 -8.65 14.99 -9.28
C GLY A 92 -8.34 13.54 -9.66
N ALA A 93 -7.19 13.29 -10.28
CA ALA A 93 -6.77 11.93 -10.63
C ALA A 93 -6.48 11.07 -9.40
N GLU A 94 -5.83 11.63 -8.38
CA GLU A 94 -5.53 10.92 -7.13
C GLU A 94 -6.80 10.58 -6.33
N THR A 95 -7.73 11.52 -6.23
CA THR A 95 -9.02 11.30 -5.55
C THR A 95 -9.85 10.24 -6.26
N GLU A 96 -9.93 10.27 -7.58
CA GLU A 96 -10.61 9.24 -8.37
C GLU A 96 -9.91 7.87 -8.24
N ALA A 97 -8.58 7.82 -8.31
CA ALA A 97 -7.83 6.58 -8.09
C ALA A 97 -8.07 6.00 -6.68
N ARG A 98 -8.12 6.85 -5.66
CA ARG A 98 -8.44 6.44 -4.28
C ARG A 98 -9.87 5.90 -4.19
N ARG A 99 -10.84 6.55 -4.84
CA ARG A 99 -12.23 6.08 -4.92
C ARG A 99 -12.33 4.72 -5.60
N GLN A 100 -11.66 4.53 -6.75
CA GLN A 100 -11.65 3.25 -7.45
C GLN A 100 -11.01 2.14 -6.61
N ARG A 101 -9.92 2.43 -5.89
CA ARG A 101 -9.32 1.48 -4.95
C ARG A 101 -10.30 1.11 -3.83
N GLN A 102 -11.04 2.07 -3.27
CA GLN A 102 -12.05 1.80 -2.26
C GLN A 102 -13.20 0.93 -2.80
N LEU A 103 -13.74 1.24 -3.98
CA LEU A 103 -14.79 0.43 -4.62
C LEU A 103 -14.30 -0.99 -4.88
N LYS A 104 -13.06 -1.15 -5.34
CA LYS A 104 -12.44 -2.46 -5.54
C LYS A 104 -12.27 -3.24 -4.22
N ASN A 105 -11.91 -2.55 -3.14
CA ASN A 105 -11.71 -3.18 -1.83
C ASN A 105 -13.04 -3.56 -1.14
N GLN A 106 -14.13 -2.86 -1.45
CA GLN A 106 -15.47 -3.19 -0.97
C GLN A 106 -16.13 -4.34 -1.76
N ARG A 107 -15.68 -4.58 -2.99
CA ARG A 107 -16.19 -5.71 -3.78
C ARG A 107 -15.63 -7.01 -3.20
N GLU A 108 -16.54 -7.84 -2.70
CA GLU A 108 -16.20 -9.19 -2.28
C GLU A 108 -15.71 -10.00 -3.50
N PRO A 109 -14.54 -10.67 -3.43
CA PRO A 109 -14.07 -11.50 -4.52
C PRO A 109 -15.06 -12.63 -4.79
N SER A 110 -15.62 -12.68 -6.00
CA SER A 110 -16.55 -13.75 -6.38
C SER A 110 -15.78 -15.06 -6.58
N LEU A 111 -16.34 -16.17 -6.05
CA LEU A 111 -15.82 -17.51 -6.27
C LEU A 111 -15.74 -17.84 -7.77
N ASP A 112 -16.74 -17.44 -8.56
CA ASP A 112 -16.76 -17.63 -10.02
C ASP A 112 -15.62 -16.89 -10.73
N GLU A 113 -15.33 -15.67 -10.30
CA GLU A 113 -14.25 -14.85 -10.88
C GLU A 113 -12.86 -15.44 -10.55
N TRP A 114 -12.73 -16.08 -9.38
CA TRP A 114 -11.54 -16.83 -8.99
C TRP A 114 -11.42 -18.16 -9.75
N LEU A 115 -12.50 -18.93 -9.88
CA LEU A 115 -12.54 -20.19 -10.64
C LEU A 115 -12.20 -19.94 -12.12
N ALA A 116 -12.77 -18.88 -12.72
CA ALA A 116 -12.47 -18.48 -14.10
C ALA A 116 -11.00 -18.09 -14.31
N LYS A 117 -10.34 -17.46 -13.31
CA LYS A 117 -8.90 -17.18 -13.36
C LYS A 117 -8.04 -18.45 -13.31
N ARG A 118 -8.45 -19.46 -12.53
CA ARG A 118 -7.74 -20.74 -12.44
C ARG A 118 -7.93 -21.61 -13.67
N ALA A 119 -9.13 -21.69 -14.21
CA ALA A 119 -9.42 -22.42 -15.44
C ALA A 119 -8.60 -21.89 -16.63
N LYS A 120 -8.38 -20.57 -16.68
CA LYS A 120 -7.52 -19.93 -17.70
C LYS A 120 -6.02 -20.15 -17.49
N LYS A 121 -5.61 -20.66 -16.32
CA LYS A 121 -4.20 -20.87 -15.94
C LYS A 121 -3.79 -22.34 -15.97
N SER A 122 -4.70 -23.28 -16.27
CA SER A 122 -4.30 -24.66 -16.47
C SER A 122 -3.37 -24.75 -17.69
N PRO A 123 -2.14 -25.28 -17.54
CA PRO A 123 -1.41 -25.75 -18.69
C PRO A 123 -2.27 -26.82 -19.36
N SER A 124 -2.32 -26.78 -20.68
CA SER A 124 -2.78 -27.86 -21.53
C SER A 124 -2.03 -29.15 -21.19
N ASP A 125 -2.54 -29.93 -20.25
CA ASP A 125 -2.18 -31.34 -20.12
C ASP A 125 -3.43 -32.16 -20.44
N ASP A 126 -3.33 -32.74 -21.63
CA ASP A 126 -4.20 -33.73 -22.22
C ASP A 126 -4.24 -34.98 -21.33
N ARG A 127 -5.26 -35.09 -20.48
CA ARG A 127 -5.76 -36.40 -20.01
C ARG A 127 -7.28 -36.37 -19.94
N SER A 128 -7.88 -36.67 -21.09
CA SER A 128 -9.23 -37.21 -21.15
C SER A 128 -9.31 -38.46 -20.26
N VAL A 129 -10.02 -38.35 -19.14
CA VAL A 129 -10.70 -39.49 -18.55
C VAL A 129 -12.16 -39.08 -18.46
N THR A 130 -12.93 -39.57 -19.42
CA THR A 130 -14.37 -39.73 -19.33
C THR A 130 -14.67 -40.58 -18.10
N ASP A 131 -15.52 -40.14 -17.18
CA ASP A 131 -16.87 -40.71 -17.08
C ASP A 131 -17.70 -40.02 -16.00
N GLU A 132 -18.98 -40.15 -16.22
CA GLU A 132 -20.16 -39.77 -15.49
C GLU A 132 -20.22 -40.14 -13.99
N THR A 133 -20.99 -39.31 -13.27
CA THR A 133 -21.68 -39.61 -12.01
C THR A 133 -20.86 -39.92 -10.73
N SER A 134 -20.82 -38.91 -9.84
CA SER A 134 -21.16 -39.12 -8.41
C SER A 134 -20.40 -40.20 -7.63
N GLN A 135 -19.07 -40.17 -7.60
CA GLN A 135 -18.30 -40.98 -6.65
C GLN A 135 -17.57 -40.11 -5.64
N ARG A 136 -18.23 -39.97 -4.49
CA ARG A 136 -17.70 -39.69 -3.14
C ARG A 136 -16.22 -40.06 -3.07
N SER A 137 -15.35 -39.06 -2.86
CA SER A 137 -13.90 -39.14 -2.67
C SER A 137 -13.42 -40.53 -2.22
N MET A 138 -13.15 -41.41 -3.18
CA MET A 138 -12.67 -42.76 -2.91
C MET A 138 -11.17 -42.60 -2.65
N TYR A 139 -10.77 -42.62 -1.37
CA TYR A 139 -9.37 -42.67 -1.02
C TYR A 139 -8.82 -44.02 -1.52
N CYS A 140 -8.06 -44.00 -2.60
CA CYS A 140 -7.36 -45.18 -3.09
C CYS A 140 -5.97 -45.28 -2.45
N LEU A 141 -5.54 -46.49 -2.14
CA LEU A 141 -4.17 -46.75 -1.71
C LEU A 141 -3.20 -46.40 -2.85
N PRO A 142 -2.09 -45.70 -2.56
CA PRO A 142 -1.01 -45.53 -3.52
C PRO A 142 -0.51 -46.87 -4.07
N SER A 143 -0.17 -46.92 -5.36
CA SER A 143 0.19 -48.14 -6.09
C SER A 143 1.31 -48.98 -5.47
N TRP A 144 2.21 -48.35 -4.72
CA TRP A 144 3.33 -49.02 -4.05
C TRP A 144 2.93 -49.77 -2.77
N LEU A 145 1.69 -49.61 -2.28
CA LEU A 145 1.15 -50.33 -1.13
C LEU A 145 0.23 -51.50 -1.52
N GLU A 146 -0.19 -51.60 -2.78
CA GLU A 146 -1.16 -52.62 -3.24
C GLU A 146 -0.63 -54.08 -3.12
N GLY A 147 0.69 -54.27 -3.06
CA GLY A 147 1.34 -55.58 -2.97
C GLY A 147 1.65 -56.09 -1.56
N ILE A 148 1.30 -55.34 -0.50
CA ILE A 148 1.63 -55.71 0.89
C ILE A 148 0.43 -56.41 1.51
N THR A 149 0.59 -57.69 1.87
CA THR A 149 -0.52 -58.56 2.30
C THR A 149 -1.02 -58.31 3.73
N ASN A 150 -0.26 -57.60 4.57
CA ASN A 150 -0.60 -57.34 5.98
C ASN A 150 -0.41 -55.86 6.33
N LEU A 151 -1.15 -54.98 5.65
CA LEU A 151 -1.18 -53.56 5.98
C LEU A 151 -1.90 -53.35 7.33
N PRO A 152 -1.32 -52.57 8.26
CA PRO A 152 -2.00 -52.26 9.51
C PRO A 152 -3.30 -51.47 9.23
N PRO A 153 -4.36 -51.63 10.03
CA PRO A 153 -5.68 -51.03 9.79
C PRO A 153 -5.65 -49.51 9.62
N SER A 154 -4.69 -48.83 10.24
CA SER A 154 -4.50 -47.38 10.14
C SER A 154 -4.07 -46.89 8.75
N VAL A 155 -3.62 -47.79 7.87
CA VAL A 155 -3.15 -47.49 6.51
C VAL A 155 -4.19 -47.86 5.45
N LEU A 156 -5.17 -48.68 5.81
CA LEU A 156 -6.24 -49.05 4.90
C LEU A 156 -7.21 -47.87 4.74
N PRO A 157 -7.70 -47.60 3.52
CA PRO A 157 -8.70 -46.58 3.32
C PRO A 157 -9.96 -46.98 4.11
N PRO A 158 -10.57 -46.04 4.83
CA PRO A 158 -11.80 -46.31 5.55
C PRO A 158 -12.90 -46.78 4.57
N PRO A 159 -13.75 -47.74 4.98
CA PRO A 159 -14.79 -48.28 4.12
C PRO A 159 -15.74 -47.17 3.66
N PRO A 160 -16.25 -47.23 2.41
CA PRO A 160 -17.05 -46.17 1.81
C PRO A 160 -18.34 -45.86 2.60
N GLU A 161 -18.84 -46.82 3.38
CA GLU A 161 -19.97 -46.71 4.29
C GLU A 161 -19.69 -45.78 5.48
N ALA A 162 -18.44 -45.71 5.96
CA ALA A 162 -18.04 -44.86 7.10
C ALA A 162 -18.25 -43.37 6.82
N PHE A 163 -18.36 -42.99 5.55
CA PHE A 163 -18.58 -41.60 5.16
C PHE A 163 -20.06 -41.26 4.97
N GLN A 164 -20.96 -42.24 4.91
CA GLN A 164 -22.38 -42.04 4.59
C GLN A 164 -23.14 -41.29 5.68
N ASP A 165 -22.76 -41.51 6.93
CA ASP A 165 -23.43 -40.96 8.13
C ASP A 165 -22.71 -39.75 8.76
N LEU A 166 -21.66 -39.23 8.11
CA LEU A 166 -20.96 -38.06 8.62
C LEU A 166 -21.85 -36.82 8.45
N GLN A 167 -22.37 -36.31 9.57
CA GLN A 167 -23.03 -35.02 9.58
C GLN A 167 -22.05 -33.92 9.15
N PRO A 168 -22.50 -32.92 8.37
CA PRO A 168 -21.68 -31.76 8.05
C PRO A 168 -21.22 -31.11 9.35
N LEU A 169 -19.92 -31.20 9.62
CA LEU A 169 -19.33 -30.54 10.77
C LEU A 169 -19.24 -29.05 10.45
N GLU A 170 -20.11 -28.24 11.08
CA GLU A 170 -19.98 -26.79 11.03
C GLU A 170 -18.80 -26.38 11.91
N TRP A 171 -17.75 -25.89 11.27
CA TRP A 171 -16.68 -25.19 11.96
C TRP A 171 -17.19 -23.77 12.23
N GLY A 172 -17.52 -23.50 13.49
CA GLY A 172 -17.90 -22.17 13.97
C GLY A 172 -16.72 -21.21 14.08
#